data_AF-A0A1H7B5B6-F1
#
_entry.id   AF-A0A1H7B5B6-F1
#
_cell.length_a   1.000
_cell.length_b   1.000
_cell.length_c   1.000
_cell.angle_alpha   90.00
_cell.angle_beta   90.00
_cell.angle_gamma   90.00
#
_symmetry.space_group_name_H-M   'P 1'
#
loop_
_entity.id
_entity.type
_entity.pdbx_description
1 polymer ?
#
loop_
_entity_poly.entity_id
_entity_poly.type
_entity_poly.pdbx_seq_one_letter_code
_entity_poly.pdbx_strand_id
1 'polypeptide(L)'
;MLTVFFNRIENDPRISTAHIGLYVSLFSLWERQGASGPLEMFSRQIMPAAKISSCATYVRLMHDLDELRYVRYEPCFYKRKASRIRLTGF
;
A
#
# COMPACT_ATOMS: atom_id res chain seq x y z
N MET A 1 6.69 -9.53 -7.39
CA MET A 1 6.05 -8.20 -7.30
C MET A 1 7.03 -7.14 -6.83
N LEU A 2 7.76 -7.33 -5.73
CA LEU A 2 8.67 -6.30 -5.21
C LEU A 2 9.77 -5.86 -6.18
N THR A 3 10.45 -6.79 -6.86
CA THR A 3 11.44 -6.47 -7.90
C THR A 3 10.83 -5.66 -9.06
N VAL A 4 9.61 -6.04 -9.49
CA VAL A 4 8.90 -5.33 -10.56
C VAL A 4 8.53 -3.91 -10.13
N PHE A 5 8.10 -3.72 -8.88
CA PHE A 5 7.87 -2.41 -8.30
C PHE A 5 9.15 -1.56 -8.35
N PHE A 6 10.28 -2.08 -7.84
CA PHE A 6 11.55 -1.35 -7.86
C PHE A 6 12.00 -0.95 -9.28
N ASN A 7 11.86 -1.84 -10.27
CA ASN A 7 12.17 -1.52 -11.66
C ASN A 7 11.27 -0.41 -12.24
N ARG A 8 10.00 -0.34 -11.84
CA ARG A 8 9.07 0.70 -12.33
C ARG A 8 9.33 2.06 -11.68
N ILE A 9 9.69 2.09 -10.40
CA ILE A 9 9.89 3.34 -9.66
C ILE A 9 11.28 3.95 -9.85
N GLU A 10 12.24 3.20 -10.42
CA GLU A 10 13.64 3.64 -10.58
C GLU A 10 13.75 5.03 -11.25
N ASN A 11 12.87 5.31 -12.21
CA ASN A 11 12.82 6.58 -12.93
C ASN A 11 11.50 7.35 -12.71
N ASP A 12 10.68 6.99 -11.72
CA ASP A 12 9.42 7.68 -11.42
C ASP A 12 9.61 8.74 -10.32
N PRO A 13 9.72 10.04 -10.66
CA PRO A 13 10.01 11.09 -9.67
C PRO A 13 8.84 11.33 -8.69
N ARG A 14 7.66 10.76 -8.93
CA ARG A 14 6.49 10.90 -8.06
C ARG A 14 6.59 10.01 -6.82
N ILE A 15 7.40 8.96 -6.89
CA ILE A 15 7.59 8.00 -5.80
C ILE A 15 8.70 8.46 -4.86
N SER A 16 8.32 8.77 -3.63
CA SER A 16 9.25 9.08 -2.54
C SER A 16 9.58 7.86 -1.68
N THR A 17 10.59 7.99 -0.80
CA THR A 17 10.94 6.96 0.18
C THR A 17 9.77 6.53 1.08
N ALA A 18 8.84 7.46 1.38
CA ALA A 18 7.64 7.14 2.14
C ALA A 18 6.67 6.23 1.37
N HIS A 19 6.56 6.39 0.04
CA HIS A 19 5.77 5.49 -0.81
C HIS A 19 6.40 4.09 -0.84
N ILE A 20 7.73 4.01 -0.94
CA ILE A 20 8.48 2.74 -0.90
C ILE A 20 8.22 2.03 0.42
N GLY A 21 8.35 2.74 1.54
CA GLY A 21 8.08 2.19 2.87
C GLY A 21 6.66 1.66 3.03
N LEU A 22 5.67 2.41 2.54
CA LEU A 22 4.27 1.98 2.53
C LEU A 22 4.07 0.73 1.65
N TYR A 23 4.58 0.72 0.42
CA TYR A 23 4.45 -0.42 -0.49
C TYR A 23 5.11 -1.68 0.07
N VAL A 24 6.34 -1.58 0.58
CA VAL A 24 7.05 -2.72 1.20
C VAL A 24 6.29 -3.25 2.41
N SER A 25 5.69 -2.36 3.21
CA SER A 25 4.87 -2.78 4.36
C SER A 25 3.62 -3.53 3.92
N LEU A 26 2.93 -3.03 2.90
CA LEU A 26 1.79 -3.72 2.29
C LEU A 26 2.22 -5.08 1.72
N PHE A 27 3.33 -5.13 0.98
CA PHE A 27 3.89 -6.36 0.44
C PHE A 27 4.20 -7.38 1.54
N SER A 28 4.88 -6.98 2.61
CA SER A 28 5.18 -7.86 3.75
C SER A 28 3.91 -8.37 4.44
N LEU A 29 2.89 -7.52 4.61
CA LEU A 29 1.60 -7.94 5.19
C LEU A 29 0.88 -8.94 4.28
N TRP A 30 0.96 -8.74 2.96
CA TRP A 30 0.37 -9.62 1.96
C TRP A 30 1.07 -10.99 1.91
N GLU A 31 2.40 -11.01 2.01
CA GLU A 31 3.16 -12.25 2.14
C GLU A 31 2.81 -13.01 3.43
N ARG A 32 2.66 -12.31 4.55
CA ARG A 32 2.32 -12.93 5.85
C ARG A 32 0.95 -13.61 5.87
N GLN A 33 -0.01 -13.16 5.07
CA GLN A 33 -1.31 -13.83 4.92
C GLN A 33 -1.30 -14.96 3.88
N GLY A 34 -0.12 -15.36 3.39
CA GLY A 34 0.05 -16.47 2.44
C GLY A 34 0.11 -16.05 0.98
N ALA A 35 0.44 -14.79 0.68
CA ALA A 35 0.59 -14.28 -0.68
C ALA A 35 -0.65 -14.53 -1.57
N SER A 36 -1.83 -14.50 -0.97
CA SER A 36 -3.10 -14.80 -1.63
C SER A 36 -4.13 -13.72 -1.37
N GLY A 37 -4.96 -13.47 -2.38
CA GLY A 37 -6.07 -12.54 -2.29
C GLY A 37 -5.65 -11.08 -2.07
N PRO A 38 -6.64 -10.21 -1.82
CA PRO A 38 -6.42 -8.83 -1.38
C PRO A 38 -6.04 -8.79 0.11
N LEU A 39 -5.38 -7.72 0.53
CA LEU A 39 -5.27 -7.32 1.92
C LEU A 39 -6.59 -6.68 2.36
N GLU A 40 -7.20 -7.23 3.41
CA GLU A 40 -8.35 -6.62 4.09
C GLU A 40 -7.89 -6.11 5.45
N MET A 41 -7.35 -4.88 5.48
CA MET A 41 -6.75 -4.31 6.69
C MET A 41 -7.22 -2.88 6.96
N PHE A 42 -7.24 -2.53 8.25
CA PHE A 42 -7.49 -1.16 8.69
C PHE A 42 -6.20 -0.33 8.63
N SER A 43 -6.32 0.98 8.39
CA SER A 43 -5.18 1.91 8.41
C SER A 43 -4.38 1.82 9.71
N ARG A 44 -5.05 1.63 10.87
CA ARG A 44 -4.40 1.44 12.18
C ARG A 44 -3.47 0.22 12.27
N GLN A 45 -3.62 -0.77 11.38
CA GLN A 45 -2.74 -1.94 11.31
C GLN A 45 -1.58 -1.70 10.33
N ILE A 46 -1.84 -0.99 9.23
CA ILE A 46 -0.85 -0.74 8.17
C ILE A 46 0.11 0.39 8.59
N MET A 47 -0.42 1.48 9.15
CA MET A 47 0.33 2.68 9.52
C MET A 47 1.53 2.39 10.44
N PRO A 48 1.41 1.61 11.53
CA PRO A 48 2.56 1.25 12.37
C PRO A 48 3.62 0.42 11.64
N ALA A 49 3.21 -0.49 10.75
CA ALA A 49 4.11 -1.29 9.93
C ALA A 49 4.90 -0.40 8.95
N ALA A 50 4.23 0.57 8.35
CA ALA A 50 4.81 1.56 7.43
C ALA A 50 5.53 2.72 8.12
N LYS A 51 5.58 2.74 9.46
CA LYS A 51 6.14 3.86 10.25
C LYS A 51 5.50 5.23 9.92
N ILE A 52 4.21 5.23 9.58
CA ILE A 52 3.43 6.44 9.30
C ILE A 52 2.57 6.77 10.51
N SER A 53 2.71 7.97 11.07
CA SER A 53 1.90 8.45 12.20
C SER A 53 0.69 9.28 11.75
N SER A 54 0.81 10.01 10.64
CA SER A 54 -0.23 10.89 10.13
C SER A 54 -1.22 10.16 9.22
N CYS A 55 -2.51 10.19 9.58
CA CYS A 55 -3.59 9.65 8.75
C CYS A 55 -3.65 10.36 7.39
N ALA A 56 -3.49 11.68 7.37
CA ALA A 56 -3.47 12.45 6.12
C ALA A 56 -2.31 12.01 5.21
N THR A 57 -1.13 11.77 5.78
CA THR A 57 0.02 11.26 5.03
C THR A 57 -0.26 9.86 4.49
N TYR A 58 -0.82 8.95 5.30
CA TYR A 58 -1.19 7.61 4.85
C TYR A 58 -2.19 7.65 3.69
N VAL A 59 -3.26 8.43 3.82
CA VAL A 59 -4.31 8.55 2.79
C VAL A 59 -3.71 9.09 1.49
N ARG A 60 -2.90 10.15 1.56
CA ARG A 60 -2.22 10.69 0.38
C ARG A 60 -1.35 9.65 -0.31
N LEU A 61 -0.45 8.98 0.42
CA LEU A 61 0.44 7.97 -0.17
C LEU A 61 -0.34 6.77 -0.76
N MET A 62 -1.45 6.35 -0.15
CA MET A 62 -2.32 5.31 -0.70
C MET A 62 -2.98 5.74 -2.01
N HIS A 63 -3.45 6.99 -2.10
CA HIS A 63 -4.00 7.54 -3.32
C HIS A 63 -2.93 7.68 -4.41
N ASP A 64 -1.75 8.18 -4.08
CA ASP A 64 -0.63 8.30 -5.00
C ASP A 64 -0.27 6.91 -5.57
N LEU A 65 -0.17 5.87 -4.73
CA LEU A 65 0.10 4.49 -5.19
C LEU A 65 -1.04 3.88 -6.03
N ASP A 66 -2.30 4.25 -5.77
CA ASP A 66 -3.47 3.78 -6.54
C ASP A 66 -3.55 4.46 -7.91
N GLU A 67 -3.33 5.78 -7.97
CA GLU A 67 -3.30 6.57 -9.20
C GLU A 67 -2.20 6.07 -10.15
N LEU A 68 -1.03 5.77 -9.59
CA LEU A 68 0.12 5.23 -10.31
C LEU A 68 -0.01 3.73 -10.62
N ARG A 69 -1.12 3.09 -10.23
CA ARG A 69 -1.42 1.67 -10.46
C ARG A 69 -0.39 0.72 -9.86
N TYR A 70 0.25 1.10 -8.75
CA TYR A 70 1.11 0.22 -7.94
C TYR A 70 0.30 -0.59 -6.92
N VAL A 71 -0.85 -0.06 -6.50
CA VAL A 71 -1.86 -0.80 -5.77
C VAL A 71 -3.23 -0.52 -6.38
N ARG A 72 -4.23 -1.33 -6.02
CA ARG A 72 -5.63 -0.98 -6.15
C ARG A 72 -6.20 -0.76 -4.76
N TYR A 73 -6.56 0.47 -4.45
CA TYR A 73 -7.08 0.85 -3.14
C TYR A 73 -8.61 1.02 -3.17
N GLU A 74 -9.31 0.15 -2.46
CA GLU A 74 -10.76 0.23 -2.25
C GLU A 74 -11.02 0.61 -0.79
N PRO A 75 -11.09 1.92 -0.47
CA PRO A 75 -11.33 2.37 0.89
C PRO A 75 -12.70 1.89 1.38
N CYS A 76 -12.78 1.49 2.64
CA CYS A 76 -14.06 1.30 3.30
C CYS A 76 -14.20 2.25 4.50
N PHE A 77 -15.14 3.20 4.38
CA PHE A 77 -15.38 4.23 5.40
C PHE A 77 -16.28 3.75 6.55
N TYR A 78 -16.82 2.54 6.47
CA TYR A 78 -17.61 1.95 7.55
C TYR A 78 -16.69 1.46 8.67
N LYS A 79 -16.93 1.92 9.91
CA LYS A 79 -16.10 1.63 11.12
C LYS A 79 -15.82 0.13 11.38
N ARG A 80 -16.50 -0.80 10.71
CA ARG A 80 -16.37 -2.25 10.88
C ARG A 80 -15.87 -3.02 9.65
N LYS A 81 -15.62 -2.34 8.52
CA LYS A 81 -15.19 -3.00 7.29
C LYS A 81 -13.80 -2.49 6.91
N ALA A 82 -12.88 -3.44 6.72
CA ALA A 82 -11.51 -3.13 6.38
C ALA A 82 -11.44 -2.54 4.96
N SER A 83 -10.42 -1.71 4.72
CA SER A 83 -10.09 -1.32 3.35
C SER A 83 -9.54 -2.53 2.61
N ARG A 84 -9.89 -2.65 1.34
CA ARG A 84 -9.40 -3.73 0.49
C ARG A 84 -8.28 -3.18 -0.38
N ILE A 85 -7.11 -3.79 -0.29
CA ILE A 85 -5.90 -3.36 -1.00
C ILE A 85 -5.40 -4.55 -1.83
N ARG A 86 -5.24 -4.35 -3.13
CA ARG A 86 -4.64 -5.36 -4.01
C ARG A 86 -3.31 -4.84 -4.51
N LEU A 87 -2.24 -5.60 -4.32
CA LEU A 87 -0.96 -5.31 -4.96
C LEU A 87 -1.09 -5.63 -6.44
N THR A 88 -0.79 -4.67 -7.31
CA THR A 88 -0.80 -4.89 -8.75
C THR A 88 0.55 -5.44 -9.17
N GLY A 89 0.53 -6.55 -9.92
CA GLY A 89 1.73 -7.16 -10.51
C GLY A 89 1.87 -6.93 -12.01
N PHE A 90 0.90 -6.26 -12.63
CA PHE A 90 0.67 -6.28 -14.07
C PHE A 90 0.18 -4.90 -14.50
#